data_AF-A0A497FNU1-F1
#
_entry.id   AF-A0A497FNU1-F1
#
_cell.length_a   1.000
_cell.length_b   1.000
_cell.length_c   1.000
_cell.angle_alpha   90.00
_cell.angle_beta   90.00
_cell.angle_gamma   90.00
#
_symmetry.space_group_name_H-M   'P 1'
#
loop_
_entity.id
_entity.type
_entity.pdbx_description
1 polymer ?
#
loop_
_entity_poly.entity_id
_entity_poly.type
_entity_poly.pdbx_seq_one_letter_code
_entity_poly.pdbx_strand_id
1 'polypeptide(L)'
;MDAVKLLLSFVAAGMLFFGAIFLIASVVNPYRILVGFPLLVGGTVIAYRLLKPRPRVVEVKVSWDPSGRLDVEELKCPYCGASLPEPKPGQEFIKCPYCGRTVKLVEEPKW
;
A
#
# COMPACT_ATOMS: atom_id res chain seq x y z
N MET A 1 2.71 15.48 -19.39
CA MET A 1 4.13 15.07 -19.43
C MET A 1 4.89 16.06 -18.56
N ASP A 2 5.72 15.60 -17.62
CA ASP A 2 6.52 16.51 -16.81
C ASP A 2 7.43 17.34 -17.73
N ALA A 3 7.56 18.66 -17.52
CA ALA A 3 8.38 19.54 -18.35
C ALA A 3 9.83 19.02 -18.50
N VAL A 4 10.35 18.40 -17.43
CA VAL A 4 11.67 17.75 -17.39
C VAL A 4 11.74 16.54 -18.34
N LYS A 5 10.70 15.70 -18.42
CA LYS A 5 10.67 14.54 -19.33
C LYS A 5 10.62 14.99 -20.79
N LEU A 6 9.90 16.09 -21.05
CA LEU A 6 9.75 16.67 -22.38
C LEU A 6 11.11 17.21 -22.88
N LEU A 7 11.81 17.96 -22.04
CA LEU A 7 13.16 18.46 -22.32
C LEU A 7 14.17 17.30 -22.51
N LEU A 8 14.14 16.30 -21.63
CA LEU A 8 15.03 15.14 -21.72
C LEU A 8 14.77 14.30 -22.98
N SER A 9 13.52 14.24 -23.44
CA SER A 9 13.16 13.58 -24.70
C SER A 9 13.74 14.30 -25.91
N PHE A 10 13.74 15.64 -25.93
CA PHE A 10 14.39 16.40 -27.00
C PHE A 10 15.91 16.20 -27.02
N VAL A 11 16.54 16.17 -25.85
CA VAL A 11 17.99 15.90 -25.73
C VAL A 11 18.32 14.49 -26.24
N ALA A 12 17.52 13.49 -25.86
CA ALA A 12 17.70 12.11 -26.33
C ALA A 12 17.51 11.99 -27.85
N ALA A 13 16.49 12.64 -28.40
CA ALA A 13 16.26 12.68 -29.85
C ALA A 13 17.43 13.33 -30.60
N GLY A 14 17.95 14.44 -30.08
CA GLY A 14 19.14 15.10 -30.64
C GLY A 14 20.38 14.20 -30.62
N MET A 15 20.69 13.56 -29.48
CA MET A 15 21.82 12.64 -29.37
C MET A 15 21.70 11.45 -30.33
N LEU A 16 20.50 10.88 -30.48
CA LEU A 16 20.27 9.77 -31.40
C LEU A 16 20.41 10.20 -32.87
N PHE A 17 19.88 11.37 -33.21
CA PHE A 17 19.99 11.91 -34.57
C PHE A 17 21.44 12.18 -34.96
N PHE A 18 22.19 12.91 -34.13
CA PHE A 18 23.61 13.14 -34.37
C PHE A 18 24.43 11.83 -34.32
N GLY A 19 24.12 10.93 -33.39
CA GLY A 19 24.76 9.63 -33.29
C GLY A 19 24.61 8.81 -34.57
N ALA A 20 23.40 8.78 -35.16
CA ALA A 20 23.12 8.09 -36.40
C ALA A 20 23.89 8.70 -37.59
N ILE A 21 23.92 10.03 -37.71
CA ILE A 21 24.69 10.73 -38.75
C ILE A 21 26.17 10.38 -38.67
N PHE A 22 26.77 10.42 -37.47
CA PHE A 22 28.19 10.09 -37.29
C PHE A 22 28.50 8.62 -37.58
N LEU A 23 27.55 7.72 -37.32
CA LEU A 23 27.69 6.30 -37.63
C LEU A 23 27.66 6.04 -39.13
N ILE A 24 26.72 6.66 -39.86
CA ILE A 24 26.67 6.58 -41.34
C ILE A 24 27.93 7.21 -41.94
N ALA A 25 28.37 8.35 -41.40
CA ALA A 25 29.57 9.04 -41.84
C ALA A 25 30.87 8.27 -41.55
N SER A 26 30.84 7.20 -40.76
CA SER A 26 32.01 6.39 -40.43
C SER A 26 32.55 5.55 -41.58
N VAL A 27 31.74 5.33 -42.62
CA VAL A 27 32.14 4.61 -43.84
C VAL A 27 33.32 5.31 -44.52
N VAL A 28 33.39 6.65 -44.44
CA VAL A 28 34.49 7.44 -45.03
C VAL A 28 35.68 7.57 -44.09
N ASN A 29 35.45 7.62 -42.77
CA ASN A 29 36.49 7.78 -41.77
C ASN A 29 36.14 6.99 -40.50
N PRO A 30 36.84 5.87 -40.21
CA PRO A 30 36.47 4.96 -39.13
C PRO A 30 36.62 5.59 -37.74
N TYR A 31 37.43 6.64 -37.60
CA TYR A 31 37.56 7.40 -36.35
C TYR A 31 36.23 7.99 -35.86
N ARG A 32 35.27 8.22 -36.76
CA ARG A 32 33.94 8.74 -36.42
C ARG A 32 33.09 7.76 -35.61
N ILE A 33 33.42 6.46 -35.63
CA ILE A 33 32.77 5.45 -34.78
C ILE A 33 33.01 5.75 -33.31
N LEU A 34 34.21 6.22 -32.96
CA LEU A 34 34.57 6.55 -31.57
C LEU A 34 33.69 7.67 -30.99
N VAL A 35 33.15 8.54 -31.85
CA VAL A 35 32.24 9.63 -31.47
C VAL A 35 30.78 9.22 -31.60
N GLY A 36 30.41 8.54 -32.68
CA GLY A 36 29.02 8.14 -32.96
C GLY A 36 28.50 7.07 -31.99
N PHE A 37 29.33 6.08 -31.64
CA PHE A 37 28.95 5.00 -30.74
C PHE A 37 28.54 5.48 -29.34
N PRO A 38 29.35 6.29 -28.61
CA PRO A 38 28.92 6.79 -27.30
C PRO A 38 27.71 7.72 -27.38
N LEU A 39 27.52 8.47 -28.47
CA LEU A 39 26.33 9.30 -28.66
C LEU A 39 25.06 8.45 -28.78
N LEU A 40 25.10 7.37 -29.56
CA LEU A 40 23.97 6.44 -29.67
C LEU A 40 23.72 5.68 -28.37
N VAL A 41 24.76 5.20 -27.69
CA VAL A 41 24.62 4.49 -26.41
C VAL A 41 24.02 5.44 -25.36
N GLY A 42 24.52 6.67 -25.27
CA GLY A 42 23.97 7.68 -24.36
C GLY A 42 22.51 7.99 -24.65
N GLY A 43 22.17 8.26 -25.91
CA GLY A 43 20.80 8.56 -26.33
C GLY A 43 19.82 7.41 -26.08
N THR A 44 20.23 6.17 -26.35
CA THR A 44 19.41 4.96 -26.11
C THR A 44 19.21 4.68 -24.63
N VAL A 45 20.22 4.87 -23.78
CA VAL A 45 20.10 4.72 -22.32
C VAL A 45 19.10 5.72 -21.75
N ILE A 46 19.15 6.98 -22.19
CA ILE A 46 18.21 8.02 -21.74
C ILE A 46 16.79 7.67 -22.19
N ALA A 47 16.60 7.28 -23.46
CA ALA A 47 15.31 6.85 -23.98
C ALA A 47 14.75 5.66 -23.18
N TYR A 48 15.55 4.62 -22.93
CA TYR A 48 15.13 3.46 -22.15
C TYR A 48 14.68 3.82 -20.72
N ARG A 49 15.42 4.72 -20.05
CA ARG A 49 15.05 5.23 -18.72
C ARG A 49 13.73 5.99 -18.72
N LEU A 50 13.45 6.76 -19.78
CA LEU A 50 12.18 7.49 -19.94
C LEU A 50 11.00 6.57 -20.20
N LEU A 51 11.20 5.48 -20.96
CA LEU A 51 10.16 4.52 -21.29
C LEU A 51 9.81 3.57 -20.12
N LYS A 52 10.68 3.42 -19.12
CA LYS A 52 10.46 2.50 -18.00
C LYS A 52 9.22 2.93 -17.18
N PRO A 53 8.15 2.13 -17.14
CA PRO A 53 6.96 2.47 -16.36
C PRO A 53 7.29 2.48 -14.87
N ARG A 54 6.78 3.48 -14.15
CA ARG A 54 6.89 3.51 -12.68
C ARG A 54 5.86 2.54 -12.09
N PRO A 55 6.24 1.67 -11.13
CA PRO A 55 5.28 0.83 -10.45
C PRO A 55 4.28 1.72 -9.70
N ARG A 56 3.00 1.58 -10.03
CA ARG A 56 1.92 2.25 -9.31
C ARG A 56 1.69 1.44 -8.02
N VAL A 57 2.12 1.97 -6.88
CA VAL A 57 1.82 1.38 -5.58
C VAL A 57 0.32 1.49 -5.37
N VAL A 58 -0.37 0.36 -5.32
CA VAL A 58 -1.81 0.31 -5.04
C VAL A 58 -1.96 0.15 -3.53
N GLU A 59 -2.43 1.20 -2.84
CA GLU A 59 -2.77 1.10 -1.42
C GLU A 59 -4.10 0.34 -1.28
N VAL A 60 -4.02 -0.91 -0.83
CA VAL A 60 -5.22 -1.72 -0.53
C VAL A 60 -5.69 -1.35 0.88
N LYS A 61 -6.72 -0.51 0.98
CA LYS A 61 -7.42 -0.28 2.25
C LYS A 61 -8.44 -1.40 2.45
N VAL A 62 -8.13 -2.33 3.36
CA VAL A 62 -9.08 -3.36 3.80
C VAL A 62 -9.87 -2.80 4.98
N SER A 63 -11.12 -2.42 4.76
CA SER A 63 -12.08 -2.18 5.84
C SER A 63 -12.68 -3.52 6.24
N TRP A 64 -12.50 -3.91 7.50
CA TRP A 64 -13.14 -5.09 8.07
C TRP A 64 -14.35 -4.64 8.90
N ASP A 65 -15.56 -4.95 8.42
CA ASP A 65 -16.79 -4.80 9.18
C ASP A 65 -17.17 -6.17 9.75
N PRO A 66 -17.31 -6.31 11.10
CA PRO A 66 -17.83 -7.54 11.68
C PRO A 66 -19.28 -7.73 11.24
N SER A 67 -19.53 -8.73 10.40
CA SER A 67 -20.87 -9.10 9.88
C SER A 67 -21.74 -9.84 10.89
N GLY A 68 -21.33 -9.93 12.15
CA GLY A 68 -22.05 -10.62 13.23
C GLY A 68 -23.00 -9.70 13.98
N ARG A 69 -24.20 -10.17 14.29
CA ARG A 69 -25.07 -9.52 15.28
C ARG A 69 -24.35 -9.53 16.63
N LEU A 70 -23.99 -8.34 17.10
CA LEU A 70 -23.52 -8.14 18.47
C LEU A 70 -24.75 -8.17 19.39
N ASP A 71 -25.23 -9.37 19.73
CA ASP A 71 -26.18 -9.54 20.82
C ASP A 71 -25.40 -9.37 22.14
N VAL A 72 -25.43 -8.14 22.66
CA VAL A 72 -24.96 -7.84 24.01
C VAL A 72 -26.05 -8.33 24.96
N GLU A 73 -25.93 -9.57 25.41
CA GLU A 73 -26.89 -10.16 26.32
C GLU A 73 -26.78 -9.48 27.69
N GLU A 74 -27.77 -8.64 28.03
CA GLU A 74 -27.84 -7.94 29.31
C GLU A 74 -27.93 -8.95 30.45
N LEU A 75 -26.89 -9.04 31.27
CA LEU A 75 -26.85 -9.91 32.44
C LEU A 75 -27.86 -9.43 33.49
N LYS A 76 -28.94 -10.18 33.71
CA LYS A 76 -29.98 -9.85 34.70
C LYS A 76 -29.73 -10.55 36.03
N CYS A 77 -30.02 -9.86 37.13
CA CYS A 77 -29.87 -10.43 38.47
C CYS A 77 -31.01 -11.42 38.77
N PRO A 78 -30.73 -12.69 39.15
CA PRO A 78 -31.78 -13.66 39.45
C PRO A 78 -32.61 -13.30 40.69
N TYR A 79 -32.11 -12.41 41.55
CA TYR A 79 -32.76 -12.05 42.80
C TYR A 79 -33.57 -10.76 42.76
N CYS A 80 -33.29 -9.85 41.83
CA CYS A 80 -33.97 -8.55 41.75
C CYS A 80 -34.32 -8.10 40.33
N GLY A 81 -33.96 -8.87 39.29
CA GLY A 81 -34.27 -8.57 37.89
C GLY A 81 -33.54 -7.36 37.29
N ALA A 82 -32.72 -6.66 38.09
CA ALA A 82 -31.96 -5.49 37.62
C ALA A 82 -30.79 -5.91 36.72
N SER A 83 -30.46 -5.05 35.75
CA SER A 83 -29.29 -5.21 34.88
C SER A 83 -28.00 -5.08 35.69
N LEU A 84 -27.09 -6.05 35.55
CA LEU A 84 -25.77 -6.01 36.16
C LEU A 84 -24.80 -5.22 35.28
N PRO A 85 -23.83 -4.51 35.89
CA PRO A 85 -22.75 -3.88 35.14
C PRO A 85 -21.91 -4.93 34.41
N GLU A 86 -21.31 -4.51 33.29
CA GLU A 86 -20.49 -5.37 32.42
C GLU A 86 -19.35 -6.04 33.22
N PRO A 87 -19.27 -7.38 33.23
CA PRO A 87 -18.24 -8.10 33.97
C PRO A 87 -16.87 -7.88 33.35
N LYS A 88 -15.84 -7.76 34.19
CA LYS A 88 -14.44 -7.85 33.72
C LYS A 88 -14.10 -9.32 33.42
N PRO A 89 -13.31 -9.60 32.38
CA PRO A 89 -12.95 -10.98 32.03
C PRO A 89 -12.24 -11.67 33.21
N GLY A 90 -12.74 -12.85 33.60
CA GLY A 90 -12.20 -13.67 34.71
C GLY A 90 -12.84 -13.44 36.09
N GLN A 91 -13.93 -12.68 36.18
CA GLN A 91 -14.61 -12.42 37.45
C GLN A 91 -15.79 -13.39 37.67
N GLU A 92 -15.61 -14.39 38.54
CA GLU A 92 -16.65 -15.40 38.83
C GLU A 92 -17.80 -14.88 39.71
N PHE A 93 -17.60 -13.77 40.44
CA PHE A 93 -18.58 -13.22 41.38
C PHE A 93 -18.74 -11.71 41.22
N ILE A 94 -19.98 -11.25 41.00
CA ILE A 94 -20.33 -9.83 41.01
C ILE A 94 -21.31 -9.53 42.15
N LYS A 95 -21.03 -8.45 42.88
CA LYS A 95 -21.98 -7.85 43.81
C LYS A 95 -22.99 -7.02 43.04
N CYS A 96 -24.27 -7.36 43.14
CA CYS A 96 -25.33 -6.56 42.54
C CYS A 96 -25.41 -5.20 43.28
N PRO A 97 -25.30 -4.06 42.58
CA PRO A 97 -25.38 -2.73 43.21
C PRO A 97 -26.77 -2.41 43.76
N TYR A 98 -27.81 -3.13 43.32
CA TYR A 98 -29.19 -2.88 43.71
C TYR A 98 -29.63 -3.69 44.93
N CYS A 99 -29.28 -4.97 45.00
CA CYS A 99 -29.70 -5.86 46.10
C CYS A 99 -28.57 -6.28 47.04
N GLY A 100 -27.33 -5.87 46.79
CA GLY A 100 -26.15 -6.16 47.62
C GLY A 100 -25.71 -7.62 47.64
N ARG A 101 -26.43 -8.53 46.97
CA ARG A 101 -26.12 -9.95 46.91
C ARG A 101 -25.01 -10.26 45.90
N THR A 102 -24.17 -11.23 46.25
CA THR A 102 -23.14 -11.80 45.37
C THR A 102 -23.78 -12.84 44.45
N VAL A 103 -23.73 -12.59 43.14
CA VAL A 103 -24.21 -13.52 42.10
C VAL A 103 -22.99 -14.18 41.46
N LYS A 104 -23.05 -15.51 41.30
CA LYS A 104 -22.05 -16.27 40.55
C LYS A 104 -22.35 -16.17 39.07
N LEU A 105 -21.43 -15.64 38.27
CA LEU A 105 -21.54 -15.64 36.81
C LEU A 105 -21.12 -17.02 36.32
N VAL A 106 -22.05 -17.74 35.70
CA VAL A 106 -21.75 -18.99 34.99
C VAL A 106 -21.67 -18.61 33.53
N GLU A 107 -20.44 -18.44 33.04
CA GLU A 107 -20.21 -18.26 31.60
C GLU A 107 -20.46 -19.61 30.93
N GLU A 108 -21.49 -19.67 30.08
CA GLU A 108 -21.73 -20.83 29.23
C GLU A 108 -20.64 -20.87 28.14
N PRO A 109 -19.97 -22.02 27.92
CA PRO A 109 -18.95 -22.13 26.89
C PRO A 109 -19.60 -21.99 25.51
N LYS A 110 -19.28 -20.92 24.79
CA LYS A 110 -19.54 -20.79 23.35
C LYS A 110 -18.54 -21.66 22.59
N TRP A 111 -18.87 -22.93 22.37
CA TRP A 111 -18.24 -23.76 21.32
C TRP A 111 -19.08 -23.77 20.05
#